data_AF-A0A3D4V3I3-F1
#
_entry.id   AF-A0A3D4V3I3-F1
#
_cell.length_a   1.000
_cell.length_b   1.000
_cell.length_c   1.000
_cell.angle_alpha   90.00
_cell.angle_beta   90.00
_cell.angle_gamma   90.00
#
_symmetry.space_group_name_H-M   'P 1'
#
loop_
_entity.id
_entity.type
_entity.pdbx_description
1 polymer ?
#
loop_
_entity_poly.entity_id
_entity_poly.type
_entity_poly.pdbx_seq_one_letter_code
_entity_poly.pdbx_strand_id
1 'polypeptide(L)'
;MSARIDTTIDKNGVPTTFNLPAVFKIKNLNGAGDLEFVDTLIFPFDDASLSTSAAQNARLNKSSSNNYENVEITGITVLADNSIYLSRRGPLNSTNQVAAPDNTVLEFSRIEVNGVSTEKMTNVRQITTLNPTNPSLRSAVRL
;
A
#
# COMPACT_ATOMS: atom_id res chain seq x y z
N MET A 1 11.93 3.70 -10.40
CA MET A 1 11.59 4.84 -9.52
C MET A 1 10.10 4.75 -9.26
N SER A 2 9.66 4.51 -8.02
CA SER A 2 8.23 4.46 -7.65
C SER A 2 7.65 5.87 -7.52
N ALA A 3 6.37 6.04 -7.81
CA ALA A 3 5.69 7.32 -7.58
C ALA A 3 5.62 7.64 -6.08
N ARG A 4 5.66 8.94 -5.75
CA ARG A 4 5.56 9.44 -4.38
C ARG A 4 4.75 10.73 -4.32
N ILE A 5 4.21 11.05 -3.14
CA ILE A 5 3.41 12.25 -2.89
C ILE A 5 3.75 12.84 -1.51
N ASP A 6 3.93 14.16 -1.47
CA ASP A 6 4.08 14.89 -0.21
C ASP A 6 2.73 14.97 0.50
N THR A 7 2.67 14.36 1.69
CA THR A 7 1.46 14.31 2.52
C THR A 7 1.73 14.94 3.87
N THR A 8 0.98 15.99 4.22
CA THR A 8 1.04 16.61 5.55
C THR A 8 0.11 15.86 6.49
N ILE A 9 0.69 15.33 7.56
CA ILE A 9 -0.03 14.61 8.60
C ILE A 9 0.07 15.43 9.88
N ASP A 10 -1.09 15.74 10.46
CA ASP A 10 -1.15 16.29 11.80
C ASP A 10 -1.12 15.14 12.82
N LYS A 11 -0.04 15.08 13.59
CA LYS A 11 0.09 14.17 14.71
C LYS A 11 0.18 14.97 16.00
N ASN A 12 -0.90 14.97 16.77
CA ASN A 12 -1.00 15.66 18.06
C ASN A 12 -0.76 17.19 17.98
N GLY A 13 -1.26 17.84 16.92
CA GLY A 13 -1.14 19.29 16.72
C GLY A 13 0.16 19.74 16.07
N VAL A 14 1.00 18.80 15.62
CA VAL A 14 2.26 19.09 14.93
C VAL A 14 2.15 18.61 13.48
N PRO A 15 1.85 19.50 12.53
CA PRO A 15 1.81 19.15 11.12
C PRO A 15 3.22 18.82 10.62
N THR A 16 3.38 17.62 10.08
CA THR A 16 4.65 17.14 9.49
C THR A 16 4.38 16.61 8.09
N THR A 17 5.13 17.09 7.10
CA THR A 17 5.04 16.62 5.71
C THR A 17 5.97 15.43 5.48
N PHE A 18 5.44 14.34 4.93
CA PHE A 18 6.19 13.13 4.57
C PHE A 18 6.12 12.88 3.07
N ASN A 19 7.23 12.46 2.47
CA ASN A 19 7.29 12.03 1.06
C ASN A 19 6.93 10.55 0.96
N LEU A 20 5.64 10.26 0.83
CA LEU A 20 5.09 8.91 0.95
C LEU A 20 5.02 8.19 -0.40
N PRO A 21 5.27 6.87 -0.44
CA PRO A 21 5.06 6.09 -1.66
C PRO A 21 3.58 6.10 -2.06
N ALA A 22 3.33 6.21 -3.37
CA ALA A 22 1.98 6.28 -3.90
C ALA A 22 1.83 5.52 -5.22
N VAL A 23 0.60 5.14 -5.55
CA VAL A 23 0.20 4.59 -6.85
C VAL A 23 -0.99 5.36 -7.39
N PHE A 24 -0.85 5.84 -8.63
CA PHE A 24 -1.88 6.57 -9.34
C PHE A 24 -2.64 5.64 -10.27
N LYS A 25 -3.97 5.60 -10.13
CA LYS A 25 -4.84 4.90 -11.07
C LYS A 25 -5.35 5.89 -12.11
N ILE A 26 -4.99 5.67 -13.37
CA ILE A 26 -5.36 6.52 -14.49
C ILE A 26 -6.08 5.65 -15.52
N LYS A 27 -7.20 6.15 -16.03
CA LYS A 27 -8.05 5.49 -17.02
C LYS A 27 -7.79 6.06 -18.41
N ASN A 28 -8.06 5.24 -19.43
CA ASN A 28 -7.94 5.57 -20.86
C ASN A 28 -6.52 5.93 -21.33
N LEU A 29 -5.48 5.50 -20.60
CA LEU A 29 -4.08 5.62 -21.03
C LEU A 29 -3.79 4.91 -22.37
N ASN A 30 -4.65 3.98 -22.77
CA ASN A 30 -4.59 3.28 -24.04
C ASN A 30 -5.28 4.03 -25.21
N GLY A 31 -5.77 5.26 -25.00
CA GLY A 31 -6.44 6.06 -26.02
C GLY A 31 -7.90 5.72 -26.26
N ALA A 32 -8.54 4.94 -25.37
CA ALA A 32 -9.95 4.57 -25.48
C ALA A 32 -10.95 5.69 -25.12
N GLY A 33 -10.47 6.90 -24.84
CA GLY A 33 -11.26 8.06 -24.43
C GLY A 33 -10.38 9.12 -23.77
N ASP A 34 -11.02 10.09 -23.11
CA ASP A 34 -10.30 11.13 -22.38
C ASP A 34 -9.52 10.55 -21.20
N LEU A 35 -8.29 11.03 -21.00
CA LEU A 35 -7.45 10.62 -19.89
C LEU A 35 -8.07 11.10 -18.58
N GLU A 36 -8.34 10.15 -17.68
CA GLU A 36 -9.04 10.42 -16.42
C GLU A 36 -8.20 9.92 -15.24
N PHE A 37 -8.00 10.80 -14.25
CA PHE A 37 -7.40 10.42 -12.98
C PHE A 37 -8.48 9.86 -12.05
N VAL A 38 -8.30 8.63 -11.61
CA VAL A 38 -9.36 7.86 -10.93
C VAL A 38 -9.12 7.74 -9.44
N ASP A 39 -7.88 7.42 -9.04
CA ASP A 39 -7.58 7.09 -7.65
C ASP A 39 -6.11 7.32 -7.30
N THR A 40 -5.84 7.49 -6.01
CA THR A 40 -4.49 7.51 -5.45
C THR A 40 -4.42 6.59 -4.25
N LEU A 41 -3.58 5.57 -4.33
CA LEU A 41 -3.25 4.73 -3.18
C LEU A 41 -1.99 5.31 -2.53
N ILE A 42 -2.11 5.81 -1.31
CA ILE A 42 -1.05 6.44 -0.53
C ILE A 42 -0.72 5.51 0.64
N PHE A 43 0.53 5.06 0.68
CA PHE A 43 1.00 4.16 1.72
C PHE A 43 1.66 5.01 2.82
N PRO A 44 1.22 4.90 4.08
CA PRO A 44 0.60 3.72 4.72
C PRO A 44 -0.92 3.73 4.92
N PHE A 45 -1.64 4.69 4.33
CA PHE A 45 -3.06 4.87 4.63
C PHE A 45 -3.92 3.77 4.01
N ASP A 46 -3.52 3.31 2.82
CA ASP A 46 -4.28 2.33 2.04
C ASP A 46 -3.86 0.87 2.27
N ASP A 47 -3.04 0.55 3.29
CA ASP A 47 -2.51 -0.81 3.48
C ASP A 47 -2.53 -1.32 4.93
N ALA A 48 -3.26 -0.65 5.81
CA ALA A 48 -3.37 -0.95 7.23
C ALA A 48 -2.04 -1.00 8.01
N SER A 49 -0.94 -0.44 7.48
CA SER A 49 0.34 -0.36 8.19
C SER A 49 0.30 0.59 9.40
N LEU A 50 -0.74 1.43 9.51
CA LEU A 50 -0.98 2.31 10.67
C LEU A 50 -2.03 1.78 11.65
N SER A 51 -2.38 0.49 11.62
CA SER A 51 -3.47 -0.11 12.40
C SER A 51 -3.31 -0.05 13.93
N THR A 52 -2.15 0.35 14.46
CA THR A 52 -1.89 0.46 15.89
C THR A 52 -1.16 1.76 16.23
N SER A 53 -1.35 2.28 17.45
CA SER A 53 -0.63 3.47 17.93
C SER A 53 0.89 3.28 17.94
N ALA A 54 1.35 2.05 18.22
CA ALA A 54 2.78 1.71 18.15
C ALA A 54 3.32 1.84 16.73
N ALA A 55 2.59 1.31 15.73
CA ALA A 55 2.96 1.47 14.33
C ALA A 55 2.91 2.93 13.89
N GLN A 56 1.86 3.68 14.24
CA GLN A 56 1.79 5.13 13.98
C GLN A 56 2.98 5.88 14.59
N ASN A 57 3.41 5.51 15.79
CA ASN A 57 4.56 6.13 16.45
C ASN A 57 5.89 5.82 15.78
N ALA A 58 6.11 4.57 15.38
CA ALA A 58 7.33 4.17 14.69
C ALA A 58 7.40 4.69 13.25
N ARG A 59 6.25 4.74 12.56
CA ARG A 59 6.14 4.95 11.10
C ARG A 59 5.95 6.40 10.72
N LEU A 60 5.24 7.19 11.54
CA LEU A 60 5.05 8.62 11.38
C LEU A 60 6.02 9.39 12.27
N ASN A 61 7.30 9.08 12.10
CA ASN A 61 8.41 9.72 12.80
C ASN A 61 9.61 9.80 11.86
N LYS A 62 9.98 11.01 11.44
CA LYS A 62 11.09 11.22 10.49
C LYS A 62 12.45 10.77 10.99
N SER A 63 12.69 10.76 12.31
CA SER A 63 13.96 10.31 12.88
C SER A 63 14.04 8.80 13.06
N SER A 64 12.93 8.07 12.84
CA SER A 64 12.87 6.62 12.94
C SER A 64 13.52 5.97 11.71
N SER A 65 14.37 4.96 11.92
CA SER A 65 14.82 4.09 10.83
C SER A 65 13.66 3.33 10.19
N ASN A 66 12.59 3.12 10.94
CA ASN A 66 11.33 2.54 10.49
C ASN A 66 10.34 3.61 10.00
N ASN A 67 10.77 4.77 9.49
CA ASN A 67 9.88 5.78 8.91
C ASN A 67 9.29 5.30 7.58
N TYR A 68 8.01 5.59 7.31
CA TYR A 68 7.35 5.17 6.07
C TYR A 68 7.93 5.80 4.79
N GLU A 69 8.69 6.89 4.89
CA GLU A 69 9.47 7.44 3.76
C GLU A 69 10.55 6.45 3.24
N ASN A 70 10.90 5.42 4.03
CA ASN A 70 11.85 4.37 3.64
C ASN A 70 11.18 3.16 2.96
N VAL A 71 9.86 3.18 2.77
CA VAL A 71 9.12 2.13 2.04
C VAL A 71 9.14 2.43 0.54
N GLU A 72 9.28 1.39 -0.27
CA GLU A 72 9.31 1.48 -1.73
C GLU A 72 8.35 0.47 -2.36
N ILE A 73 7.61 0.91 -3.36
CA ILE A 73 6.81 0.03 -4.23
C ILE A 73 7.75 -0.59 -5.27
N THR A 74 7.83 -1.92 -5.28
CA THR A 74 8.80 -2.66 -6.11
C THR A 74 8.18 -3.28 -7.36
N GLY A 75 6.86 -3.40 -7.41
CA GLY A 75 6.18 -3.99 -8.55
C GLY A 75 4.67 -3.85 -8.46
N ILE A 76 4.03 -3.81 -9.62
CA ILE A 76 2.58 -3.72 -9.77
C ILE A 76 2.19 -4.65 -10.92
N THR A 77 1.13 -5.43 -10.73
CA THR A 77 0.49 -6.17 -11.82
C THR A 77 -1.03 -6.08 -11.70
N VAL A 78 -1.70 -6.00 -12.84
CA VAL A 78 -3.16 -5.99 -12.93
C VAL A 78 -3.63 -7.40 -13.26
N LEU A 79 -4.65 -7.88 -12.56
CA LEU A 79 -5.27 -9.18 -12.81
C LEU A 79 -6.43 -9.05 -13.81
N ALA A 80 -6.94 -10.20 -14.28
CA ALA A 80 -7.98 -10.26 -15.31
C ALA A 80 -9.30 -9.58 -14.90
N ASP A 81 -9.60 -9.51 -13.60
CA ASP A 81 -10.77 -8.81 -13.03
C ASP A 81 -10.50 -7.32 -12.74
N ASN A 82 -9.32 -6.82 -13.08
CA ASN A 82 -8.77 -5.49 -12.74
C ASN A 82 -8.50 -5.28 -11.24
N SER A 83 -8.44 -6.34 -10.43
CA SER A 83 -7.73 -6.25 -9.16
C SER A 83 -6.23 -6.04 -9.42
N ILE A 84 -5.52 -5.56 -8.41
CA ILE A 84 -4.11 -5.17 -8.52
C ILE A 84 -3.33 -5.90 -7.44
N TYR A 85 -2.25 -6.57 -7.83
CA TYR A 85 -1.19 -6.93 -6.91
C TYR A 85 -0.11 -5.87 -6.91
N LEU A 86 0.30 -5.49 -5.70
CA LEU A 86 1.34 -4.52 -5.46
C LEU A 86 2.37 -5.14 -4.51
N SER A 87 3.63 -5.17 -4.91
CA SER A 87 4.73 -5.56 -4.04
C SER A 87 5.43 -4.32 -3.50
N ARG A 88 5.80 -4.38 -2.22
CA ARG A 88 6.57 -3.35 -1.55
C ARG A 88 7.66 -3.95 -0.68
N ARG A 89 8.65 -3.11 -0.36
CA ARG A 89 9.73 -3.41 0.58
C ARG A 89 9.97 -2.25 1.52
N GLY A 90 10.57 -2.53 2.67
CA GLY A 90 10.93 -1.49 3.63
C GLY A 90 11.56 -2.03 4.91
N PRO A 91 11.79 -1.14 5.90
CA PRO A 91 12.57 -1.47 7.09
C PRO A 91 11.83 -2.31 8.16
N LEU A 92 10.50 -2.28 8.24
CA LEU A 92 9.73 -2.93 9.31
C LEU A 92 9.10 -4.25 8.86
N ASN A 93 9.73 -5.37 9.21
CA ASN A 93 9.33 -6.70 8.71
C ASN A 93 9.02 -7.69 9.85
N SER A 94 8.32 -7.23 10.88
CA SER A 94 7.90 -8.08 11.99
C SER A 94 6.59 -8.79 11.65
N THR A 95 6.59 -10.12 11.66
CA THR A 95 5.38 -10.94 11.47
C THR A 95 4.53 -11.10 12.73
N ASN A 96 5.03 -10.62 13.88
CA ASN A 96 4.38 -10.75 15.18
C ASN A 96 3.52 -9.53 15.55
N GLN A 97 3.23 -8.66 14.59
CA GLN A 97 2.45 -7.45 14.79
C GLN A 97 1.20 -7.46 13.90
N VAL A 98 0.17 -6.72 14.34
CA VAL A 98 -1.08 -6.56 13.59
C VAL A 98 -0.88 -5.70 12.34
N ALA A 99 0.08 -4.76 12.36
CA ALA A 99 0.42 -3.94 11.22
C ALA A 99 1.10 -4.78 10.11
N ALA A 100 0.78 -4.47 8.86
CA ALA A 100 1.35 -5.14 7.71
C ALA A 100 2.89 -4.99 7.67
N PRO A 101 3.66 -6.08 7.50
CA PRO A 101 5.10 -5.98 7.30
C PRO A 101 5.40 -5.26 5.98
N ASP A 102 6.53 -4.56 5.91
CA ASP A 102 6.88 -3.78 4.72
C ASP A 102 7.20 -4.64 3.51
N ASN A 103 7.82 -5.78 3.75
CA ASN A 103 8.15 -6.78 2.77
C ASN A 103 6.94 -7.70 2.57
N THR A 104 6.03 -7.29 1.70
CA THR A 104 4.77 -8.00 1.47
C THR A 104 4.22 -7.73 0.08
N VAL A 105 3.25 -8.56 -0.34
CA VAL A 105 2.39 -8.31 -1.48
C VAL A 105 1.00 -7.95 -0.99
N LEU A 106 0.47 -6.85 -1.50
CA LEU A 106 -0.86 -6.34 -1.21
C LEU A 106 -1.78 -6.62 -2.40
N GLU A 107 -3.02 -7.00 -2.11
CA GLU A 107 -4.09 -7.12 -3.09
C GLU A 107 -5.07 -5.98 -2.93
N PHE A 108 -5.34 -5.30 -4.03
CA PHE A 108 -6.33 -4.26 -4.11
C PHE A 108 -7.44 -4.68 -5.05
N SER A 109 -8.68 -4.56 -4.61
CA SER A 109 -9.86 -4.77 -5.45
C SER A 109 -10.68 -3.49 -5.53
N ARG A 110 -11.56 -3.42 -6.53
CA ARG A 110 -12.50 -2.30 -6.65
C ARG A 110 -13.43 -2.27 -5.45
N ILE A 111 -13.67 -1.09 -4.91
CA ILE A 111 -14.67 -0.90 -3.84
C ILE A 111 -16.04 -1.16 -4.44
N GLU A 112 -16.82 -2.02 -3.80
CA GLU A 112 -18.22 -2.24 -4.15
C GLU A 112 -19.15 -1.39 -3.30
N VAL A 113 -20.11 -0.73 -3.94
CA VAL A 113 -21.18 0.02 -3.29
C VAL A 113 -22.50 -0.50 -3.82
N ASN A 114 -23.34 -1.07 -2.95
CA ASN A 114 -24.63 -1.69 -3.32
C ASN A 114 -24.50 -2.77 -4.42
N GLY A 115 -23.43 -3.57 -4.40
CA GLY A 115 -23.18 -4.63 -5.38
C GLY A 115 -22.66 -4.14 -6.74
N VAL A 116 -22.32 -2.85 -6.87
CA VAL A 116 -21.71 -2.28 -8.09
C VAL A 116 -20.27 -1.90 -7.79
N SER A 117 -19.33 -2.41 -8.58
CA SER A 117 -17.92 -2.04 -8.48
C SER A 117 -17.70 -0.60 -8.92
N THR A 118 -17.12 0.20 -8.02
CA THR A 118 -16.65 1.55 -8.32
C THR A 118 -15.27 1.50 -8.96
N GLU A 119 -14.75 2.65 -9.41
CA GLU A 119 -13.40 2.72 -9.97
C GLU A 119 -12.30 2.94 -8.91
N LYS A 120 -12.67 3.16 -7.65
CA LYS A 120 -11.71 3.27 -6.54
C LYS A 120 -11.29 1.89 -6.03
N MET A 121 -10.10 1.80 -5.47
CA MET A 121 -9.53 0.55 -4.97
C MET A 121 -9.50 0.54 -3.44
N THR A 122 -9.53 -0.64 -2.85
CA THR A 122 -9.29 -0.86 -1.42
C THR A 122 -8.41 -2.08 -1.22
N ASN A 123 -7.57 -2.05 -0.18
CA ASN A 123 -6.80 -3.22 0.19
C ASN A 123 -7.73 -4.31 0.74
N VAL A 124 -7.74 -5.47 0.06
CA VAL A 124 -8.57 -6.62 0.44
C VAL A 124 -7.74 -7.77 1.01
N ARG A 125 -6.42 -7.77 0.76
CA ARG A 125 -5.52 -8.82 1.26
C ARG A 125 -4.10 -8.31 1.45
N GLN A 126 -3.43 -8.94 2.41
CA GLN A 126 -2.00 -8.84 2.65
C GLN A 126 -1.41 -10.24 2.62
N ILE A 127 -0.57 -10.52 1.63
CA ILE A 127 0.02 -11.84 1.41
C ILE A 127 1.38 -11.88 2.11
N THR A 128 1.35 -12.06 3.42
CA THR A 128 2.53 -12.02 4.30
C THR A 128 3.41 -13.28 4.22
N THR A 129 2.91 -14.35 3.59
CA THR A 129 3.66 -15.60 3.33
C THR A 129 4.71 -15.43 2.23
N LEU A 130 4.55 -14.43 1.36
CA LEU A 130 5.51 -14.07 0.34
C LEU A 130 6.49 -13.04 0.92
N ASN A 131 7.56 -13.54 1.53
CA ASN A 131 8.60 -12.68 2.10
C ASN A 131 9.81 -12.57 1.14
N PRO A 132 10.14 -11.38 0.61
CA PRO A 132 11.29 -11.19 -0.27
C PRO A 132 12.66 -11.42 0.39
N THR A 133 12.78 -11.49 1.72
CA THR A 133 14.05 -11.82 2.40
C THR A 133 14.19 -13.28 2.79
N ASN A 134 13.10 -14.06 2.72
CA ASN A 134 13.10 -15.50 2.92
C ASN A 134 12.28 -16.13 1.79
N PRO A 135 12.92 -16.61 0.70
CA PRO A 135 12.20 -17.21 -0.42
C PRO A 135 11.38 -18.38 0.09
N SER A 136 10.06 -18.21 0.07
CA SER A 136 9.12 -19.22 0.51
C SER A 136 7.95 -19.24 -0.47
N LEU A 137 7.87 -20.33 -1.23
CA LEU A 137 6.67 -20.75 -1.95
C LEU A 137 5.77 -21.58 -1.04
N ARG A 138 5.72 -21.27 0.27
CA ARG A 138 4.77 -21.96 1.16
C ARG A 138 3.38 -21.62 0.65
N SER A 139 2.73 -22.62 0.06
CA SER A 139 1.33 -22.59 -0.37
C SER A 139 0.49 -21.85 0.66
N ALA A 140 0.04 -20.64 0.30
CA ALA A 140 -0.77 -19.78 1.14
C ALA A 140 -2.25 -20.18 1.09
N VAL A 141 -2.54 -21.47 0.88
CA VAL A 141 -3.89 -22.01 0.97
C VAL A 141 -4.17 -22.20 2.46
N ARG A 142 -4.74 -21.17 3.07
CA ARG A 142 -5.38 -21.29 4.36
C ARG A 142 -6.70 -22.03 4.11
N LEU A 143 -6.74 -23.33 4.43
CA LEU A 143 -8.00 -24.08 4.58
C LEU A 143 -8.74 -23.59 5.83
#